data_AF-A0A1V0BBV4-F1
#
_entry.id   AF-A0A1V0BBV4-F1
#
_cell.length_a   1.000
_cell.length_b   1.000
_cell.length_c   1.000
_cell.angle_alpha   90.00
_cell.angle_beta   90.00
_cell.angle_gamma   90.00
#
_symmetry.space_group_name_H-M   'P 1'
#
loop_
_entity.id
_entity.type
_entity.pdbx_description
1 polymer ?
#
loop_
_entity_poly.entity_id
_entity_poly.type
_entity_poly.pdbx_seq_one_letter_code
_entity_poly.pdbx_strand_id
1 'polypeptide(L)'
;MPTLAPEQLPALAAALIRLRGETLGRIAEATGIRTANLSVWLRGKEQVISAKRLVGLLHYLGVEGGRLRTDVLHQWQDRGALDDSKLVLGKLLANTQPVWLFQDEQPGLIKTRFLLAGDVLIRMEIEPGVDQALDLATVVRVDRVISTPTALAGVPIDSLASARNVLLALAEQTAADVGDEELLEGLIFRLAETVGSHVSSAQGWQQLEQALRRALGAGLSPDDIASLLKGHLQNR
;
A
#
# COMPACT_ATOMS: atom_id res chain seq x y z
N MET A 1 5.00 -1.31 21.86
CA MET A 1 5.11 -1.52 20.39
C MET A 1 5.93 -2.78 20.16
N PRO A 2 5.59 -3.66 19.20
CA PRO A 2 6.45 -4.79 18.90
C PRO A 2 7.74 -4.28 18.25
N THR A 3 8.82 -4.33 19.01
CA THR A 3 10.16 -4.02 18.51
C THR A 3 10.65 -5.23 17.71
N LEU A 4 11.05 -5.04 16.46
CA LEU A 4 11.68 -6.11 15.66
C LEU A 4 12.96 -6.56 16.38
N ALA A 5 12.99 -7.82 16.82
CA ALA A 5 14.18 -8.37 17.46
C ALA A 5 15.33 -8.43 16.43
N PRO A 6 16.59 -8.08 16.81
CA PRO A 6 17.72 -8.07 15.88
C PRO A 6 17.91 -9.39 15.11
N GLU A 7 17.60 -10.49 15.77
CA GLU A 7 17.68 -11.88 15.27
C GLU A 7 16.71 -12.14 14.10
N GLN A 8 15.62 -11.38 14.02
CA GLN A 8 14.58 -11.54 13.00
C GLN A 8 14.85 -10.68 11.76
N LEU A 9 15.76 -9.70 11.86
CA LEU A 9 16.06 -8.77 10.77
C LEU A 9 16.59 -9.45 9.51
N PRO A 10 17.49 -10.46 9.58
CA PRO A 10 17.97 -11.15 8.37
C PRO A 10 16.84 -11.82 7.58
N ALA A 11 15.94 -12.54 8.27
CA ALA A 11 14.83 -13.23 7.64
C ALA A 11 13.82 -12.25 7.01
N LEU A 12 13.49 -11.18 7.74
CA LEU A 12 12.60 -10.12 7.26
C LEU A 12 13.19 -9.43 6.02
N ALA A 13 14.47 -9.04 6.08
CA ALA A 13 15.15 -8.42 4.95
C ALA A 13 15.21 -9.36 3.74
N ALA A 14 15.51 -10.65 3.95
CA ALA A 14 15.53 -11.63 2.87
C ALA A 14 14.18 -11.77 2.16
N ALA A 15 13.09 -11.79 2.93
CA ALA A 15 11.73 -11.83 2.38
C ALA A 15 11.39 -10.57 1.60
N LEU A 16 11.68 -9.38 2.14
CA LEU A 16 11.48 -8.10 1.43
C LEU A 16 12.29 -8.00 0.14
N ILE A 17 13.52 -8.52 0.13
CA ILE A 17 14.37 -8.56 -1.07
C ILE A 17 13.72 -9.43 -2.15
N ARG A 18 13.23 -10.62 -1.78
CA ARG A 18 12.55 -11.53 -2.72
C ARG A 18 11.25 -10.94 -3.25
N LEU A 19 10.42 -10.39 -2.36
CA LEU A 19 9.16 -9.73 -2.73
C LEU A 19 9.40 -8.57 -3.71
N ARG A 20 10.47 -7.80 -3.53
CA ARG A 20 10.79 -6.69 -4.44
C ARG A 20 11.51 -7.12 -5.72
N GLY A 21 11.84 -8.39 -5.88
CA GLY A 21 12.63 -8.89 -7.01
C GLY A 21 14.03 -8.28 -7.10
N GLU A 22 14.59 -7.79 -5.99
CA GLU A 22 15.86 -7.05 -5.99
C GLU A 22 17.06 -7.99 -5.96
N THR A 23 18.14 -7.59 -6.64
CA THR A 23 19.42 -8.32 -6.58
C THR A 23 20.30 -7.77 -5.46
N LEU A 24 21.17 -8.63 -4.89
CA LEU A 24 22.13 -8.18 -3.89
C LEU A 24 23.10 -7.11 -4.41
N GLY A 25 23.39 -7.11 -5.72
CA GLY A 25 24.22 -6.09 -6.36
C GLY A 25 23.57 -4.70 -6.32
N ARG A 26 22.29 -4.61 -6.69
CA ARG A 26 21.53 -3.36 -6.65
C ARG A 26 21.35 -2.82 -5.23
N ILE A 27 21.12 -3.71 -4.27
CA ILE A 27 21.07 -3.34 -2.85
C ILE A 27 22.43 -2.84 -2.36
N ALA A 28 23.52 -3.50 -2.77
CA ALA A 28 24.87 -3.08 -2.40
C ALA A 28 25.19 -1.66 -2.90
N GLU A 29 24.80 -1.35 -4.14
CA GLU A 29 24.92 -0.02 -4.73
C GLU A 29 24.11 1.03 -3.95
N ALA A 30 22.85 0.74 -3.65
CA ALA A 30 21.96 1.68 -2.97
C ALA A 30 22.31 1.91 -1.49
N THR A 31 22.88 0.91 -0.81
CA THR A 31 23.10 0.94 0.66
C THR A 31 24.57 1.08 1.05
N GLY A 32 25.50 0.90 0.11
CA GLY A 32 26.94 0.84 0.38
C GLY A 32 27.39 -0.39 1.20
N ILE A 33 26.55 -1.42 1.30
CA ILE A 33 26.88 -2.69 1.95
C ILE A 33 27.47 -3.63 0.90
N ARG A 34 28.68 -4.16 1.12
CA ARG A 34 29.28 -5.14 0.19
C ARG A 34 28.39 -6.38 0.06
N THR A 35 28.18 -6.84 -1.17
CA THR A 35 27.38 -8.04 -1.49
C THR A 35 27.76 -9.26 -0.66
N ALA A 36 29.06 -9.51 -0.45
CA ALA A 36 29.55 -10.61 0.37
C ALA A 36 29.06 -10.50 1.84
N ASN A 37 29.17 -9.31 2.43
CA ASN A 37 28.75 -9.07 3.81
C ASN A 37 27.23 -9.21 3.95
N LEU A 38 26.47 -8.66 2.98
CA LEU A 38 25.01 -8.80 2.96
C LEU A 38 24.61 -10.27 2.84
N SER A 39 25.25 -11.03 1.95
CA SER A 39 24.97 -12.45 1.74
C SER A 39 25.27 -13.31 2.97
N VAL A 40 26.34 -13.02 3.71
CA VAL A 40 26.68 -13.72 4.96
C VAL A 40 25.66 -13.37 6.06
N TRP A 41 25.33 -12.09 6.19
CA TRP A 41 24.37 -11.62 7.19
C TRP A 41 22.96 -12.18 6.97
N LEU A 42 22.47 -12.22 5.72
CA LEU A 42 21.16 -12.81 5.37
C LEU A 42 21.06 -14.31 5.71
N ARG A 43 22.20 -15.02 5.84
CA ARG A 43 22.25 -16.42 6.28
C ARG A 43 22.28 -16.58 7.80
N GLY A 44 22.10 -15.50 8.55
CA GLY A 44 22.09 -15.50 10.02
C GLY A 44 23.47 -15.69 10.66
N LYS A 45 24.55 -15.56 9.89
CA LYS A 45 25.91 -15.64 10.45
C LYS A 45 26.30 -14.31 11.08
N GLU A 46 27.09 -14.38 12.16
CA GLU A 46 27.69 -13.20 12.79
C GLU A 46 28.57 -12.46 11.78
N GLN A 47 28.00 -11.44 11.16
CA GLN A 47 28.70 -10.51 10.31
C GLN A 47 28.34 -9.10 10.79
N VAL A 48 29.36 -8.33 11.16
CA VAL A 48 29.16 -6.97 11.65
C VAL A 48 28.87 -6.04 10.48
N ILE A 49 27.60 -5.94 10.08
CA ILE A 49 27.09 -4.77 9.39
C ILE A 49 26.76 -3.74 10.47
N SER A 50 27.27 -2.52 10.35
CA SER A 50 27.01 -1.48 11.33
C SER A 50 25.50 -1.19 11.44
N ALA A 51 25.03 -0.85 12.64
CA ALA A 51 23.62 -0.51 12.88
C ALA A 51 23.12 0.57 11.92
N LYS A 52 23.94 1.60 11.64
CA LYS A 52 23.63 2.65 10.65
C LYS A 52 23.35 2.09 9.25
N ARG A 53 24.16 1.12 8.79
CA ARG A 53 23.96 0.47 7.49
C ARG A 53 22.74 -0.43 7.48
N LEU A 54 22.43 -1.11 8.58
CA LEU A 54 21.21 -1.91 8.72
C LEU A 54 19.95 -1.04 8.67
N VAL A 55 19.96 0.11 9.35
CA VAL A 55 18.86 1.09 9.26
C VAL A 55 18.70 1.58 7.81
N GLY A 56 19.81 1.90 7.13
CA GLY A 56 19.78 2.30 5.72
C GLY A 56 19.23 1.20 4.79
N LEU A 57 19.59 -0.07 5.04
CA LEU A 57 19.07 -1.23 4.32
C LEU A 57 17.55 -1.36 4.53
N LEU A 58 17.07 -1.33 5.77
CA LEU A 58 15.65 -1.43 6.07
C LEU A 58 14.87 -0.27 5.44
N HIS A 59 15.38 0.95 5.54
CA HIS A 59 14.76 2.13 4.93
C HIS A 59 14.67 2.00 3.40
N TYR A 60 15.74 1.51 2.75
CA TYR A 60 15.73 1.20 1.31
C TYR A 60 14.69 0.14 0.94
N LEU A 61 14.55 -0.90 1.76
CA LEU A 61 13.54 -1.96 1.59
C LEU A 61 12.11 -1.50 1.91
N GLY A 62 11.92 -0.25 2.37
CA GLY A 62 10.60 0.30 2.65
C GLY A 62 10.19 0.20 4.13
N VAL A 63 11.14 0.02 5.05
CA VAL A 63 10.87 -0.14 6.49
C VAL A 63 11.50 0.98 7.30
N GLU A 64 10.70 1.64 8.14
CA GLU A 64 11.15 2.68 9.06
C GLU A 64 10.47 2.50 10.42
N GLY A 65 11.25 2.64 11.51
CA GLY A 65 10.70 2.50 12.87
C GLY A 65 10.05 1.14 13.16
N GLY A 66 10.42 0.08 12.42
CA GLY A 66 9.83 -1.25 12.54
C GLY A 66 8.45 -1.40 11.85
N ARG A 67 8.10 -0.48 10.95
CA ARG A 67 6.86 -0.49 10.18
C ARG A 67 7.15 -0.30 8.70
N LEU A 68 6.20 -0.66 7.85
CA LEU A 68 6.26 -0.25 6.45
C LEU A 68 6.14 1.27 6.37
N ARG A 69 6.96 1.85 5.50
CA ARG A 69 6.93 3.27 5.15
C ARG A 69 5.59 3.63 4.52
N THR A 70 5.06 4.79 4.89
CA THR A 70 3.77 5.32 4.41
C THR A 70 3.93 6.33 3.26
N ASP A 71 5.17 6.72 2.94
CA ASP A 71 5.50 7.71 1.92
C ASP A 71 5.80 7.08 0.54
N VAL A 72 5.70 5.76 0.42
CA VAL A 72 5.99 5.02 -0.81
C VAL A 72 4.88 4.02 -1.16
N LEU A 73 4.69 3.78 -2.46
CA LEU A 73 3.97 2.61 -2.94
C LEU A 73 4.90 1.39 -2.89
N HIS A 74 4.58 0.42 -2.04
CA HIS A 74 5.32 -0.85 -2.02
C HIS A 74 4.89 -1.70 -3.20
N GLN A 75 5.84 -2.12 -4.03
CA GLN A 75 5.56 -2.94 -5.21
C GLN A 75 6.25 -4.28 -5.03
N TRP A 76 5.45 -5.33 -4.83
CA TRP A 76 5.90 -6.67 -4.51
C TRP A 76 5.39 -7.70 -5.51
N GLN A 77 6.13 -8.79 -5.62
CA GLN A 77 5.88 -9.95 -6.46
C GLN A 77 6.00 -11.20 -5.60
N ASP A 78 5.05 -12.12 -5.73
CA ASP A 78 5.05 -13.40 -5.04
C ASP A 78 4.71 -14.53 -6.02
N ARG A 79 5.32 -15.70 -5.81
CA ARG A 79 5.18 -16.87 -6.70
C ARG A 79 4.08 -17.83 -6.25
N GLY A 80 3.04 -17.29 -5.62
CA GLY A 80 1.82 -18.01 -5.27
C GLY A 80 1.82 -18.73 -3.93
N ALA A 81 2.98 -19.02 -3.34
CA ALA A 81 3.07 -19.63 -2.01
C ALA A 81 2.79 -18.63 -0.88
N LEU A 82 3.01 -17.33 -1.12
CA LEU A 82 2.75 -16.24 -0.17
C LEU A 82 3.49 -16.33 1.17
N ASP A 83 4.52 -17.17 1.31
CA ASP A 83 5.28 -17.33 2.56
C ASP A 83 6.00 -16.03 2.97
N ASP A 84 6.65 -15.38 2.01
CA ASP A 84 7.34 -14.11 2.23
C ASP A 84 6.33 -12.99 2.53
N SER A 85 5.24 -12.95 1.77
CA SER A 85 4.12 -12.04 2.00
C SER A 85 3.57 -12.18 3.42
N LYS A 86 3.28 -13.41 3.86
CA LYS A 86 2.78 -13.73 5.19
C LYS A 86 3.75 -13.31 6.29
N LEU A 87 5.05 -13.58 6.11
CA LEU A 87 6.08 -13.20 7.07
C LEU A 87 6.18 -11.68 7.23
N VAL A 88 6.26 -10.95 6.11
CA VAL A 88 6.44 -9.50 6.11
C VAL A 88 5.18 -8.79 6.62
N LEU A 89 4.02 -9.13 6.07
CA LEU A 89 2.74 -8.51 6.42
C LEU A 89 2.38 -8.81 7.88
N GLY A 90 2.53 -10.05 8.33
CA GLY A 90 2.27 -10.43 9.72
C GLY A 90 3.21 -9.78 10.75
N LYS A 91 4.41 -9.35 10.33
CA LYS A 91 5.36 -8.64 11.20
C LYS A 91 5.18 -7.13 11.18
N LEU A 92 4.93 -6.54 10.01
CA LEU A 92 5.03 -5.10 9.80
C LEU A 92 3.68 -4.39 9.76
N LEU A 93 2.59 -5.10 9.47
CA LEU A 93 1.25 -4.55 9.62
C LEU A 93 0.80 -4.72 11.06
N ALA A 94 0.55 -3.60 11.74
CA ALA A 94 0.02 -3.61 13.08
C ALA A 94 -1.43 -4.11 13.05
N ASN A 95 -1.80 -5.01 13.96
CA ASN A 95 -3.18 -5.52 14.13
C ASN A 95 -4.22 -4.44 14.50
N THR A 96 -3.82 -3.18 14.59
CA THR A 96 -4.65 -2.07 15.06
C THR A 96 -5.28 -1.27 13.92
N GLN A 97 -4.94 -1.53 12.66
CA GLN A 97 -5.51 -0.82 11.51
C GLN A 97 -6.28 -1.76 10.60
N PRO A 98 -7.44 -1.34 10.06
CA PRO A 98 -8.20 -2.13 9.12
C PRO A 98 -7.44 -2.26 7.79
N VAL A 99 -7.38 -3.48 7.28
CA VAL A 99 -6.74 -3.83 6.02
C VAL A 99 -7.82 -4.04 4.96
N TRP A 100 -7.80 -3.24 3.90
CA TRP A 100 -8.65 -3.43 2.74
C TRP A 100 -7.87 -4.10 1.62
N LEU A 101 -8.43 -5.17 1.07
CA LEU A 101 -7.91 -5.89 -0.08
C LEU A 101 -8.72 -5.51 -1.31
N PHE A 102 -8.07 -4.89 -2.28
CA PHE A 102 -8.60 -4.70 -3.62
C PHE A 102 -8.21 -5.88 -4.48
N GLN A 103 -9.21 -6.45 -5.17
CA GLN A 103 -9.01 -7.50 -6.15
C GLN A 103 -9.83 -7.22 -7.41
N ASP A 104 -9.28 -7.65 -8.55
CA ASP A 104 -10.00 -7.67 -9.81
C ASP A 104 -10.55 -9.07 -10.12
N GLU A 105 -11.61 -9.07 -10.92
CA GLU A 105 -12.25 -10.28 -11.46
C GLU A 105 -11.66 -10.71 -12.80
N GLN A 106 -10.57 -10.07 -13.24
CA GLN A 106 -9.99 -10.29 -14.55
C GLN A 106 -9.44 -11.72 -14.69
N PRO A 107 -9.72 -12.39 -15.82
CA PRO A 107 -9.08 -13.67 -16.13
C PRO A 107 -7.59 -13.45 -16.38
N GLY A 108 -6.79 -14.46 -16.06
CA GLY A 108 -5.34 -14.36 -16.19
C GLY A 108 -4.63 -15.13 -15.08
N LEU A 109 -3.43 -15.61 -15.39
CA LEU A 109 -2.60 -16.34 -14.45
C LEU A 109 -2.06 -15.40 -13.37
N ILE A 110 -1.44 -14.29 -13.78
CA ILE A 110 -0.93 -13.29 -12.84
C ILE A 110 -2.09 -12.47 -12.29
N LYS A 111 -2.19 -12.41 -10.95
CA LYS A 111 -3.20 -11.62 -10.24
C LYS A 111 -2.57 -10.36 -9.65
N THR A 112 -3.15 -9.20 -9.93
CA THR A 112 -2.76 -7.95 -9.25
C THR A 112 -3.70 -7.70 -8.07
N ARG A 113 -3.16 -7.40 -6.91
CA ARG A 113 -3.90 -7.06 -5.69
C ARG A 113 -3.34 -5.78 -5.09
N PHE A 114 -4.19 -5.00 -4.43
CA PHE A 114 -3.72 -3.91 -3.58
C PHE A 114 -4.16 -4.12 -2.15
N LEU A 115 -3.25 -3.91 -1.20
CA LEU A 115 -3.54 -3.87 0.23
C LEU A 115 -3.40 -2.44 0.71
N LEU A 116 -4.47 -1.90 1.29
CA LEU A 116 -4.49 -0.61 1.98
C LEU A 116 -4.65 -0.84 3.48
N ALA A 117 -3.56 -0.64 4.22
CA ALA A 117 -3.50 -0.82 5.68
C ALA A 117 -3.14 0.53 6.33
N GLY A 118 -4.15 1.26 6.80
CA GLY A 118 -3.99 2.67 7.18
C GLY A 118 -3.45 3.49 6.00
N ASP A 119 -2.28 4.10 6.17
CA ASP A 119 -1.58 4.88 5.14
C ASP A 119 -0.57 4.07 4.32
N VAL A 120 -0.40 2.78 4.62
CA VAL A 120 0.48 1.90 3.85
C VAL A 120 -0.28 1.33 2.66
N LEU A 121 0.24 1.56 1.45
CA LEU A 121 -0.28 0.97 0.22
C LEU A 121 0.74 0.00 -0.39
N ILE A 122 0.27 -1.22 -0.65
CA ILE A 122 1.07 -2.29 -1.23
C ILE A 122 0.36 -2.78 -2.49
N ARG A 123 1.08 -2.78 -3.61
CA ARG A 123 0.72 -3.49 -4.84
C ARG A 123 1.41 -4.84 -4.83
N MET A 124 0.64 -5.90 -4.98
CA MET A 124 1.13 -7.27 -5.07
C MET A 124 0.81 -7.85 -6.46
N GLU A 125 1.82 -8.35 -7.15
CA GLU A 125 1.66 -9.25 -8.29
C GLU A 125 1.86 -10.69 -7.80
N ILE A 126 0.84 -11.52 -7.98
CA ILE A 126 0.87 -12.92 -7.57
C ILE A 126 0.88 -13.75 -8.85
N GLU A 127 2.03 -14.34 -9.16
CA GLU A 127 2.18 -15.31 -10.23
C GLU A 127 1.98 -16.71 -9.65
N PRO A 128 1.08 -17.54 -10.22
CA PRO A 128 0.95 -18.93 -9.79
C PRO A 128 2.26 -19.67 -10.06
N GLY A 129 2.76 -20.36 -9.05
CA GLY A 129 3.94 -21.19 -9.15
C GLY A 129 3.64 -22.50 -9.86
N VAL A 130 4.30 -23.58 -9.42
CA VAL A 130 3.98 -24.95 -9.88
C VAL A 130 2.58 -25.37 -9.43
N ASP A 131 2.16 -24.87 -8.26
CA ASP A 131 0.83 -25.06 -7.68
C ASP A 131 -0.07 -23.84 -7.92
N GLN A 132 -1.37 -24.00 -7.66
CA GLN A 132 -2.32 -22.89 -7.67
C GLN A 132 -1.90 -21.84 -6.64
N ALA A 133 -1.91 -20.56 -7.03
CA ALA A 133 -1.63 -19.46 -6.11
C ALA A 133 -2.63 -19.47 -4.95
N LEU A 134 -2.12 -19.31 -3.72
CA LEU A 134 -2.96 -19.06 -2.56
C LEU A 134 -3.66 -17.70 -2.70
N ASP A 135 -4.84 -17.61 -2.09
CA ASP A 135 -5.53 -16.33 -1.96
C ASP A 135 -4.89 -15.50 -0.86
N LEU A 136 -4.56 -14.24 -1.17
CA LEU A 136 -3.96 -13.29 -0.23
C LEU A 136 -4.84 -13.08 1.01
N ALA A 137 -6.16 -13.17 0.88
CA ALA A 137 -7.09 -13.08 2.00
C ALA A 137 -6.95 -14.24 3.00
N THR A 138 -6.34 -15.36 2.62
CA THR A 138 -6.14 -16.53 3.51
C THR A 138 -4.86 -16.44 4.34
N VAL A 139 -3.91 -15.59 3.93
CA VAL A 139 -2.59 -15.47 4.57
C VAL A 139 -2.41 -14.18 5.35
N VAL A 140 -3.27 -13.19 5.13
CA VAL A 140 -3.24 -11.87 5.76
C VAL A 140 -4.61 -11.58 6.34
N ARG A 141 -4.64 -10.95 7.53
CA ARG A 141 -5.90 -10.42 8.06
C ARG A 141 -6.41 -9.34 7.12
N VAL A 142 -7.55 -9.59 6.51
CA VAL A 142 -8.28 -8.63 5.67
C VAL A 142 -9.59 -8.32 6.36
N ASP A 143 -9.82 -7.05 6.63
CA ASP A 143 -11.06 -6.57 7.25
C ASP A 143 -12.13 -6.29 6.19
N ARG A 144 -11.71 -5.98 4.95
CA ARG A 144 -12.64 -5.79 3.83
C ARG A 144 -12.05 -6.20 2.50
N VAL A 145 -12.83 -6.89 1.68
CA VAL A 145 -12.49 -7.23 0.31
C VAL A 145 -13.35 -6.38 -0.63
N ILE A 146 -12.70 -5.70 -1.57
CA ILE A 146 -13.34 -4.90 -2.62
C ILE A 146 -13.02 -5.57 -3.96
N SER A 147 -14.02 -6.21 -4.54
CA SER A 147 -13.94 -6.80 -5.88
C SER A 147 -14.38 -5.77 -6.90
N THR A 148 -13.55 -5.54 -7.92
CA THR A 148 -13.86 -4.63 -9.01
C THR A 148 -13.78 -5.35 -10.37
N PRO A 149 -14.66 -5.02 -11.33
CA PRO A 149 -14.53 -5.51 -12.69
C PRO A 149 -13.35 -4.87 -13.42
N THR A 150 -12.80 -3.75 -12.93
CA THR A 150 -11.68 -3.04 -13.59
C THR A 150 -10.34 -3.72 -13.30
N ALA A 151 -9.49 -3.88 -14.31
CA ALA A 151 -8.16 -4.48 -14.16
C ALA A 151 -7.26 -3.64 -13.23
N LEU A 152 -6.81 -4.22 -12.11
CA LEU A 152 -5.94 -3.53 -11.16
C LEU A 152 -4.51 -3.38 -11.68
N ALA A 153 -4.11 -4.19 -12.67
CA ALA A 153 -2.83 -4.03 -13.37
C ALA A 153 -2.68 -2.64 -14.04
N GLY A 154 -3.79 -1.98 -14.39
CA GLY A 154 -3.80 -0.63 -14.98
C GLY A 154 -3.72 0.51 -13.97
N VAL A 155 -3.72 0.23 -12.66
CA VAL A 155 -3.60 1.27 -11.64
C VAL A 155 -2.20 1.89 -11.72
N PRO A 156 -2.08 3.23 -11.78
CA PRO A 156 -0.80 3.93 -11.90
C PRO A 156 0.15 3.59 -10.73
N ILE A 157 1.42 3.34 -11.05
CA ILE A 157 2.48 2.97 -10.08
C ILE A 157 3.58 4.03 -9.96
N ASP A 158 3.47 5.12 -10.72
CA ASP A 158 4.40 6.26 -10.74
C ASP A 158 4.36 7.08 -9.45
N SER A 159 3.20 7.15 -8.79
CA SER A 159 3.07 7.82 -7.51
C SER A 159 2.06 7.15 -6.59
N LEU A 160 2.35 7.20 -5.28
CA LEU A 160 1.45 6.72 -4.23
C LEU A 160 0.09 7.42 -4.29
N ALA A 161 0.09 8.73 -4.53
CA ALA A 161 -1.14 9.52 -4.60
C ALA A 161 -2.00 9.11 -5.79
N SER A 162 -1.41 8.94 -6.98
CA SER A 162 -2.11 8.48 -8.18
C SER A 162 -2.77 7.13 -7.94
N ALA A 163 -2.01 6.15 -7.41
CA ALA A 163 -2.52 4.82 -7.10
C ALA A 163 -3.69 4.88 -6.10
N ARG A 164 -3.52 5.62 -5.00
CA ARG A 164 -4.52 5.74 -3.95
C ARG A 164 -5.82 6.36 -4.47
N ASN A 165 -5.74 7.43 -5.26
CA ASN A 165 -6.92 8.10 -5.82
C ASN A 165 -7.72 7.16 -6.71
N VAL A 166 -7.05 6.39 -7.58
CA VAL A 166 -7.72 5.42 -8.45
C VAL A 166 -8.40 4.32 -7.64
N LEU A 167 -7.73 3.78 -6.62
CA LEU A 167 -8.30 2.74 -5.76
C LEU A 167 -9.51 3.23 -4.97
N LEU A 168 -9.46 4.46 -4.44
CA LEU A 168 -10.60 5.05 -3.73
C LEU A 168 -11.79 5.27 -4.67
N ALA A 169 -11.56 5.75 -5.90
CA ALA A 169 -12.61 5.89 -6.90
C ALA A 169 -13.22 4.54 -7.30
N LEU A 170 -12.40 3.48 -7.41
CA LEU A 170 -12.90 2.13 -7.65
C LEU A 170 -13.75 1.61 -6.48
N ALA A 171 -13.32 1.85 -5.24
CA ALA A 171 -14.10 1.48 -4.06
C ALA A 171 -15.45 2.21 -4.02
N GLU A 172 -15.47 3.51 -4.31
CA GLU A 172 -16.68 4.32 -4.38
C GLU A 172 -17.65 3.79 -5.45
N GLN A 173 -17.13 3.51 -6.65
CA GLN A 173 -17.93 2.94 -7.73
C GLN A 173 -18.51 1.58 -7.33
N THR A 174 -17.69 0.67 -6.79
CA THR A 174 -18.16 -0.64 -6.32
C THR A 174 -19.22 -0.49 -5.23
N ALA A 175 -19.04 0.45 -4.30
CA ALA A 175 -20.01 0.69 -3.24
C ALA A 175 -21.35 1.18 -3.81
N ALA A 176 -21.31 2.11 -4.76
CA ALA A 176 -22.50 2.62 -5.44
C ALA A 176 -23.21 1.53 -6.25
N ASP A 177 -22.46 0.68 -6.96
CA ASP A 177 -23.02 -0.37 -7.81
C ASP A 177 -23.75 -1.46 -7.00
N VAL A 178 -23.26 -1.77 -5.80
CA VAL A 178 -23.79 -2.83 -4.94
C VAL A 178 -24.73 -2.28 -3.83
N GLY A 179 -24.80 -0.96 -3.68
CA GLY A 179 -25.59 -0.29 -2.63
C GLY A 179 -24.99 -0.45 -1.23
N ASP A 180 -23.66 -0.53 -1.12
CA ASP A 180 -22.93 -0.73 0.13
C ASP A 180 -22.70 0.61 0.86
N GLU A 181 -23.71 1.07 1.59
CA GLU A 181 -23.68 2.33 2.35
C GLU A 181 -22.56 2.34 3.41
N GLU A 182 -22.27 1.19 4.03
CA GLU A 182 -21.18 1.07 5.02
C GLU A 182 -19.79 1.28 4.37
N LEU A 183 -19.59 0.85 3.11
CA LEU A 183 -18.37 1.16 2.37
C LEU A 183 -18.25 2.64 2.06
N LEU A 184 -19.34 3.28 1.65
CA LEU A 184 -19.38 4.72 1.37
C LEU A 184 -19.05 5.53 2.62
N GLU A 185 -19.67 5.22 3.75
CA GLU A 185 -19.38 5.87 5.04
C GLU A 185 -17.92 5.65 5.48
N GLY A 186 -17.40 4.42 5.34
CA GLY A 186 -15.99 4.12 5.63
C GLY A 186 -15.00 4.85 4.72
N LEU A 187 -15.34 5.03 3.45
CA LEU A 187 -14.56 5.83 2.50
C LEU A 187 -14.54 7.30 2.88
N ILE A 188 -15.71 7.86 3.23
CA ILE A 188 -15.85 9.25 3.68
C ILE A 188 -15.04 9.49 4.96
N PHE A 189 -15.10 8.56 5.93
CA PHE A 189 -14.33 8.64 7.15
C PHE A 189 -12.82 8.65 6.87
N ARG A 190 -12.33 7.75 6.01
CA ARG A 190 -10.89 7.70 5.68
C ARG A 190 -10.42 8.88 4.85
N LEU A 191 -11.23 9.38 3.93
CA LEU A 191 -10.97 10.65 3.25
C LEU A 191 -10.88 11.80 4.28
N ALA A 192 -11.76 11.85 5.27
CA ALA A 192 -11.74 12.86 6.33
C ALA A 192 -10.50 12.77 7.24
N GLU A 193 -10.07 11.57 7.63
CA GLU A 193 -8.81 11.36 8.37
C GLU A 193 -7.59 11.80 7.54
N THR A 194 -7.61 11.54 6.22
CA THR A 194 -6.52 11.94 5.32
C THR A 194 -6.52 13.46 5.07
N VAL A 195 -7.69 14.12 5.06
CA VAL A 195 -7.80 15.59 4.94
C VAL A 195 -7.12 16.31 6.10
N GLY A 196 -7.09 15.71 7.30
CA GLY A 196 -6.29 16.22 8.43
C GLY A 196 -4.78 16.35 8.12
N SER A 197 -4.27 15.61 7.14
CA SER A 197 -2.88 15.67 6.65
C SER A 197 -2.67 16.55 5.40
N HIS A 198 -3.75 16.88 4.67
CA HIS A 198 -3.69 17.60 3.39
C HIS A 198 -3.96 19.11 3.48
N VAL A 199 -4.42 19.64 4.62
CA VAL A 199 -4.53 21.11 4.81
C VAL A 199 -3.19 21.82 4.58
N SER A 200 -2.07 21.11 4.79
CA SER A 200 -0.71 21.62 4.67
C SER A 200 0.01 21.25 3.35
N SER A 201 -0.59 20.47 2.43
CA SER A 201 0.10 20.03 1.21
C SER A 201 -0.39 20.76 -0.05
N ALA A 202 0.55 21.26 -0.86
CA ALA A 202 0.23 21.96 -2.12
C ALA A 202 -0.56 21.08 -3.10
N GLN A 203 -0.38 19.76 -3.03
CA GLN A 203 -1.10 18.79 -3.83
C GLN A 203 -2.58 18.68 -3.45
N GLY A 204 -2.93 18.79 -2.15
CA GLY A 204 -4.32 18.80 -1.69
C GLY A 204 -5.06 20.03 -2.20
N TRP A 205 -4.40 21.18 -2.20
CA TRP A 205 -4.92 22.42 -2.78
C TRP A 205 -5.09 22.34 -4.31
N GLN A 206 -4.15 21.72 -5.03
CA GLN A 206 -4.29 21.48 -6.48
C GLN A 206 -5.45 20.56 -6.84
N GLN A 207 -5.70 19.50 -6.05
CA GLN A 207 -6.84 18.62 -6.27
C GLN A 207 -8.16 19.34 -6.02
N LEU A 208 -8.27 20.12 -4.94
CA LEU A 208 -9.45 20.94 -4.67
C LEU A 208 -9.70 21.94 -5.81
N GLU A 209 -8.65 22.62 -6.28
CA GLU A 209 -8.75 23.57 -7.40
C GLU A 209 -9.24 22.88 -8.69
N GLN A 210 -8.71 21.71 -9.04
CA GLN A 210 -9.16 20.98 -10.22
C GLN A 210 -10.61 20.52 -10.11
N ALA A 211 -11.03 20.04 -8.94
CA ALA A 211 -12.41 19.63 -8.71
C ALA A 211 -13.38 20.80 -8.84
N LEU A 212 -13.05 21.95 -8.25
CA LEU A 212 -13.82 23.18 -8.37
C LEU A 212 -13.91 23.66 -9.84
N ARG A 213 -12.80 23.64 -10.57
CA ARG A 213 -12.79 24.01 -12.00
C ARG A 213 -13.67 23.10 -12.85
N ARG A 214 -13.68 21.78 -12.57
CA ARG A 214 -14.57 20.84 -13.26
C ARG A 214 -16.04 21.08 -12.93
N ALA A 215 -16.36 21.32 -11.67
CA ALA A 215 -17.73 21.62 -11.24
C ALA A 215 -18.26 22.90 -11.92
N LEU A 216 -17.46 23.95 -11.94
CA LEU A 216 -17.79 25.20 -12.65
C LEU A 216 -17.91 24.99 -14.17
N GLY A 217 -17.01 24.19 -14.77
CA GLY A 217 -17.08 23.83 -16.19
C GLY A 217 -18.31 22.98 -16.55
N ALA A 218 -18.86 22.24 -15.58
CA ALA A 218 -20.10 21.48 -15.71
C ALA A 218 -21.37 22.34 -15.47
N GLY A 219 -21.22 23.64 -15.20
CA GLY A 219 -22.33 24.58 -15.04
C GLY A 219 -22.88 24.70 -13.62
N LEU A 220 -22.25 24.07 -12.62
CA LEU A 220 -22.59 24.32 -11.21
C LEU A 220 -22.19 25.75 -10.84
N SER A 221 -23.09 26.49 -10.21
CA SER A 221 -22.75 27.83 -9.73
C SER A 221 -21.86 27.75 -8.48
N PRO A 222 -21.01 28.76 -8.24
CA PRO A 222 -20.26 28.85 -6.99
C PRO A 222 -21.14 28.77 -5.73
N ASP A 223 -22.37 29.29 -5.80
CA ASP A 223 -23.33 29.28 -4.69
C ASP A 223 -23.90 27.89 -4.42
N ASP A 224 -24.12 27.08 -5.46
CA ASP A 224 -24.53 25.67 -5.32
C ASP A 224 -23.42 24.84 -4.68
N ILE A 225 -22.18 25.04 -5.12
CA ILE A 225 -21.00 24.39 -4.55
C ILE A 225 -20.85 24.79 -3.07
N ALA A 226 -20.99 26.08 -2.75
CA ALA A 226 -20.91 26.57 -1.39
C ALA A 226 -22.04 26.03 -0.50
N SER A 227 -23.25 25.89 -1.05
CA SER A 227 -24.41 25.33 -0.33
C SER A 227 -24.26 23.84 -0.07
N LEU A 228 -23.73 23.08 -1.03
CA LEU A 228 -23.38 21.66 -0.86
C LEU A 228 -22.34 21.49 0.26
N LEU A 229 -21.28 22.29 0.25
CA LEU A 229 -20.25 22.27 1.29
C LEU A 229 -20.82 22.65 2.66
N LYS A 230 -21.66 23.69 2.75
CA LYS A 230 -22.32 24.10 4.01
C LYS A 230 -23.24 23.01 4.54
N GLY A 231 -24.07 22.39 3.69
CA GLY A 231 -24.96 21.31 4.09
C GLY A 231 -24.19 20.11 4.63
N HIS A 232 -23.05 19.77 4.04
CA HIS A 232 -22.17 18.70 4.54
C HIS A 232 -21.46 19.05 5.85
N LEU A 233 -21.07 20.32 6.05
CA LEU A 233 -20.39 20.75 7.27
C LEU A 233 -21.34 20.88 8.47
N GLN A 234 -22.64 21.09 8.24
CA GLN A 234 -23.66 21.20 9.29
C GLN A 234 -24.21 19.84 9.74
N ASN A 235 -24.02 18.79 8.94
CA ASN A 235 -24.42 17.41 9.26
C ASN A 235 -23.28 16.58 9.87
N ARG A 236 -22.22 17.25 10.35
CA ARG A 236 -21.13 16.69 11.16
C ARG A 236 -21.25 17.14 12.61
#